data_AF-A0A939PLK8-F1
#
_entry.id   AF-A0A939PLK8-F1
#
_cell.length_a   1.000
_cell.length_b   1.000
_cell.length_c   1.000
_cell.angle_alpha   90.00
_cell.angle_beta   90.00
_cell.angle_gamma   90.00
#
_symmetry.space_group_name_H-M   'P 1'
#
loop_
_entity.id
_entity.type
_entity.pdbx_description
1 polymer ?
#
loop_
_entity_poly.entity_id
_entity_poly.type
_entity_poly.pdbx_seq_one_letter_code
_entity_poly.pdbx_strand_id
1 'polypeptide(L)'
;MTDIALGLILVGLSAYLLFGGADFGAGLWHLISPRRGDQKVIEHAMGPIWEANHVWLIFVMVMTWTAFPPVFADVMAAHWVPLSLAVLGIVARGSTFVFSKAVPDQRAYAWIFGVASVLTPYCLGSVATTVATGESSWLSLAGLYGGVLTTALCAYLAAVYLIWDARRLGDETAAQRFRGYALMSGVAVGLFALPGAAAFGVHSPLIILSAVAGAVSLGLLAGRAYLAVRVTGALAVVTVLWGAAEMADLHLRSAAAENGVLQVVFVALGVGALILVPSMTWLFILFQRGSGSRASGA
;
A
#
# COMPACT_ATOMS: atom_id res chain seq x y z
N MET A 1 12.14 -22.48 -8.80
CA MET A 1 10.70 -22.17 -8.93
C MET A 1 10.19 -21.48 -7.68
N THR A 2 10.54 -21.97 -6.49
CA THR A 2 10.27 -21.32 -5.19
C THR A 2 10.67 -19.84 -5.14
N ASP A 3 11.89 -19.50 -5.55
CA ASP A 3 12.38 -18.11 -5.52
C ASP A 3 11.60 -17.19 -6.47
N ILE A 4 11.12 -17.74 -7.59
CA ILE A 4 10.25 -17.02 -8.53
C ILE A 4 8.89 -16.78 -7.86
N ALA A 5 8.33 -17.76 -7.16
CA ALA A 5 7.08 -17.60 -6.45
C ALA A 5 7.19 -16.57 -5.31
N LEU A 6 8.28 -16.61 -4.52
CA LEU A 6 8.56 -15.59 -3.49
C LEU A 6 8.70 -14.20 -4.11
N GLY A 7 9.47 -14.07 -5.19
CA GLY A 7 9.62 -12.82 -5.92
C GLY A 7 8.29 -12.27 -6.43
N LEU A 8 7.42 -13.13 -6.98
CA LEU A 8 6.08 -12.74 -7.42
C LEU A 8 5.20 -12.27 -6.26
N ILE A 9 5.21 -12.96 -5.12
CA ILE A 9 4.49 -12.55 -3.91
C ILE A 9 4.98 -11.17 -3.43
N LEU A 10 6.29 -10.96 -3.39
CA LEU A 10 6.88 -9.68 -2.98
C LEU A 10 6.56 -8.54 -3.97
N VAL A 11 6.54 -8.83 -5.27
CA VAL A 11 6.06 -7.88 -6.29
C VAL A 11 4.59 -7.55 -6.06
N GLY A 12 3.74 -8.54 -5.77
CA GLY A 12 2.33 -8.33 -5.46
C GLY A 12 2.11 -7.49 -4.20
N LEU A 13 2.85 -7.78 -3.12
CA LEU A 13 2.83 -6.99 -1.88
C LEU A 13 3.35 -5.57 -2.11
N SER A 14 4.40 -5.41 -2.92
CA SER A 14 4.94 -4.11 -3.30
C SER A 14 3.91 -3.30 -4.07
N ALA A 15 3.25 -3.89 -5.08
CA ALA A 15 2.20 -3.24 -5.83
C ALA A 15 1.02 -2.85 -4.93
N TYR A 16 0.61 -3.74 -4.02
CA TYR A 16 -0.47 -3.45 -3.08
C TYR A 16 -0.10 -2.30 -2.12
N LEU A 17 1.12 -2.28 -1.58
CA LEU A 17 1.56 -1.22 -0.68
C LEU A 17 1.74 0.12 -1.42
N LEU A 18 2.23 0.11 -2.66
CA LEU A 18 2.41 1.32 -3.46
C LEU A 18 1.08 1.93 -3.91
N PHE A 19 0.20 1.12 -4.51
CA PHE A 19 -1.06 1.60 -5.08
C PHE A 19 -2.18 1.61 -4.04
N GLY A 20 -2.37 0.51 -3.32
CA GLY A 20 -3.35 0.40 -2.23
C GLY A 20 -2.96 1.21 -0.99
N GLY A 21 -1.67 1.37 -0.69
CA GLY A 21 -1.24 2.19 0.45
C GLY A 21 -1.50 3.69 0.26
N ALA A 22 -1.32 4.22 -0.95
CA ALA A 22 -1.70 5.60 -1.27
C ALA A 22 -3.20 5.83 -1.07
N ASP A 23 -4.00 4.83 -1.41
CA ASP A 23 -5.44 4.79 -1.24
C ASP A 23 -5.88 4.78 0.24
N PHE A 24 -5.23 3.98 1.08
CA PHE A 24 -5.51 3.97 2.52
C PHE A 24 -5.03 5.27 3.19
N GLY A 25 -3.84 5.76 2.83
CA GLY A 25 -3.34 7.03 3.36
C GLY A 25 -4.21 8.22 2.96
N ALA A 26 -4.83 8.19 1.76
CA ALA A 26 -5.76 9.23 1.34
C ALA A 26 -7.00 9.27 2.26
N GLY A 27 -7.50 8.11 2.71
CA GLY A 27 -8.58 8.05 3.70
C GLY A 27 -8.18 8.56 5.09
N LEU A 28 -6.92 8.35 5.51
CA LEU A 28 -6.39 8.99 6.73
C LEU A 28 -6.37 10.52 6.60
N TRP A 29 -5.88 11.05 5.48
CA TRP A 29 -5.87 12.50 5.25
C TRP A 29 -7.27 13.08 5.11
N HIS A 30 -8.22 12.32 4.55
CA HIS A 30 -9.64 12.71 4.50
C HIS A 30 -10.24 12.88 5.90
N LEU A 31 -9.94 11.93 6.80
CA LEU A 31 -10.40 11.95 8.20
C LEU A 31 -9.84 13.13 9.00
N ILE A 32 -8.55 13.44 8.81
CA ILE A 32 -7.86 14.46 9.59
C ILE A 32 -8.04 15.85 8.98
N SER A 33 -8.30 15.95 7.67
CA SER A 33 -8.38 17.25 7.01
C SER A 33 -9.60 18.05 7.46
N PRO A 34 -9.41 19.26 8.02
CA PRO A 34 -10.52 20.14 8.39
C PRO A 34 -11.11 20.87 7.18
N ARG A 35 -10.50 20.74 5.98
CA ARG A 35 -10.86 21.53 4.79
C ARG A 35 -11.62 20.70 3.78
N ARG A 36 -12.84 21.14 3.46
CA ARG A 36 -13.66 20.58 2.37
C ARG A 36 -12.97 20.59 1.00
N GLY A 37 -12.11 21.57 0.74
CA GLY A 37 -11.33 21.63 -0.52
C GLY A 37 -10.38 20.44 -0.67
N ASP A 38 -9.65 20.12 0.39
CA ASP A 38 -8.70 18.99 0.39
C ASP A 38 -9.45 17.65 0.33
N GLN A 39 -10.58 17.53 1.03
CA GLN A 39 -11.44 16.34 0.96
C GLN A 39 -11.95 16.07 -0.47
N LYS A 40 -12.34 17.11 -1.21
CA LYS A 40 -12.77 16.96 -2.62
C LYS A 40 -11.66 16.49 -3.53
N VAL A 41 -10.43 17.00 -3.35
CA VAL A 41 -9.27 16.55 -4.14
C VAL A 41 -8.99 15.07 -3.85
N ILE A 42 -9.05 14.67 -2.57
CA ILE A 42 -8.87 13.28 -2.14
C ILE A 42 -9.95 12.37 -2.76
N GLU A 43 -11.22 12.71 -2.64
CA GLU A 43 -12.33 11.91 -3.19
C GLU A 43 -12.22 11.74 -4.71
N HIS A 44 -11.80 12.78 -5.43
CA HIS A 44 -11.60 12.71 -6.88
C HIS A 44 -10.42 11.81 -7.27
N ALA A 45 -9.32 11.85 -6.52
CA ALA A 45 -8.13 11.05 -6.78
C ALA A 45 -8.36 9.55 -6.53
N MET A 46 -9.17 9.20 -5.53
CA MET A 46 -9.38 7.81 -5.11
C MET A 46 -10.33 7.02 -6.00
N GLY A 47 -11.31 7.68 -6.63
CA GLY A 47 -12.45 7.00 -7.25
C GLY A 47 -12.16 5.98 -8.37
N PRO A 48 -11.16 6.16 -9.26
CA PRO A 48 -10.95 5.24 -10.38
C PRO A 48 -10.13 3.98 -10.07
N ILE A 49 -9.35 3.96 -8.98
CA ILE A 49 -8.20 3.05 -8.84
C ILE A 49 -8.35 2.08 -7.67
N TRP A 50 -9.21 2.40 -6.69
CA TRP A 50 -9.40 1.58 -5.50
C TRP A 50 -9.82 0.14 -5.81
N GLU A 51 -10.78 -0.06 -6.70
CA GLU A 51 -11.25 -1.41 -7.05
C GLU A 51 -10.13 -2.27 -7.65
N ALA A 52 -9.24 -1.66 -8.45
CA ALA A 52 -8.10 -2.33 -9.05
C ALA A 52 -7.02 -2.71 -8.01
N ASN A 53 -6.91 -1.97 -6.91
CA ASN A 53 -5.86 -2.19 -5.92
C ASN A 53 -6.03 -3.51 -5.16
N HIS A 54 -7.26 -3.95 -4.89
CA HIS A 54 -7.49 -5.20 -4.15
C HIS A 54 -7.09 -6.47 -4.92
N VAL A 55 -6.97 -6.39 -6.25
CA VAL A 55 -6.49 -7.51 -7.08
C VAL A 55 -5.11 -7.98 -6.63
N TRP A 56 -4.22 -7.05 -6.24
CA TRP A 56 -2.88 -7.38 -5.76
C TRP A 56 -2.90 -8.17 -4.46
N LEU A 57 -3.78 -7.81 -3.52
CA LEU A 57 -3.92 -8.52 -2.25
C LEU A 57 -4.46 -9.94 -2.47
N ILE A 58 -5.47 -10.10 -3.32
CA ILE A 58 -6.01 -11.43 -3.68
C ILE A 58 -4.95 -12.27 -4.39
N PHE A 59 -4.19 -11.67 -5.31
CA PHE A 59 -3.07 -12.33 -5.97
C PHE A 59 -2.03 -12.85 -4.97
N VAL A 60 -1.59 -12.01 -4.03
CA VAL A 60 -0.67 -12.42 -2.96
C VAL A 60 -1.24 -13.57 -2.15
N MET A 61 -2.51 -13.48 -1.74
CA MET A 61 -3.17 -14.50 -0.95
C MET A 61 -3.23 -15.86 -1.67
N VAL A 62 -3.65 -15.86 -2.94
CA VAL A 62 -3.72 -17.08 -3.77
C VAL A 62 -2.33 -17.63 -4.07
N MET A 63 -1.35 -16.77 -4.35
CA MET A 63 0.03 -17.21 -4.58
C MET A 63 0.65 -17.83 -3.33
N THR A 64 0.48 -17.23 -2.16
CA THR A 64 0.98 -17.81 -0.91
C THR A 64 0.26 -19.13 -0.61
N TRP A 65 -1.06 -19.19 -0.80
CA TRP A 65 -1.82 -20.43 -0.57
C TRP A 65 -1.39 -21.58 -1.50
N THR A 66 -1.13 -21.29 -2.77
CA THR A 66 -0.78 -22.32 -3.77
C THR A 66 0.69 -22.70 -3.75
N ALA A 67 1.59 -21.72 -3.60
CA ALA A 67 3.03 -21.96 -3.62
C ALA A 67 3.61 -22.33 -2.25
N PHE A 68 2.99 -21.88 -1.16
CA PHE A 68 3.42 -22.14 0.22
C PHE A 68 2.23 -22.49 1.13
N PRO A 69 1.50 -23.61 0.88
CA PRO A 69 0.30 -23.95 1.63
C PRO A 69 0.47 -24.00 3.16
N PRO A 70 1.54 -24.58 3.73
CA PRO A 70 1.75 -24.58 5.18
C PRO A 70 1.89 -23.17 5.75
N VAL A 71 2.68 -22.31 5.09
CA VAL A 71 2.88 -20.92 5.49
C VAL A 71 1.56 -20.16 5.47
N PHE A 72 0.75 -20.37 4.43
CA PHE A 72 -0.57 -19.77 4.35
C PHE A 72 -1.45 -20.20 5.51
N ALA A 73 -1.51 -21.51 5.80
CA ALA A 73 -2.31 -22.04 6.89
C ALA A 73 -1.88 -21.47 8.25
N ASP A 74 -0.57 -21.44 8.51
CA ASP A 74 -0.01 -20.94 9.77
C ASP A 74 -0.29 -19.45 9.97
N VAL A 75 -0.08 -18.63 8.93
CA VAL A 75 -0.36 -17.19 8.99
C VAL A 75 -1.85 -16.94 9.20
N MET A 76 -2.73 -17.61 8.44
CA MET A 76 -4.18 -17.44 8.58
C MET A 76 -4.67 -17.89 9.96
N ALA A 77 -4.16 -19.00 10.50
CA ALA A 77 -4.56 -19.52 11.81
C ALA A 77 -4.07 -18.64 12.96
N ALA A 78 -2.79 -18.24 12.94
CA ALA A 78 -2.20 -17.42 13.99
C ALA A 78 -2.73 -15.98 14.00
N HIS A 79 -3.06 -15.43 12.82
CA HIS A 79 -3.39 -14.02 12.65
C HIS A 79 -4.84 -13.78 12.16
N TRP A 80 -5.76 -14.71 12.41
CA TRP A 80 -7.14 -14.60 11.93
C TRP A 80 -7.86 -13.33 12.40
N VAL A 81 -7.58 -12.85 13.63
CA VAL A 81 -8.19 -11.63 14.20
C VAL A 81 -7.81 -10.37 13.40
N PRO A 82 -6.52 -9.98 13.30
CA PRO A 82 -6.14 -8.79 12.54
C PRO A 82 -6.51 -8.92 11.06
N LEU A 83 -6.43 -10.13 10.47
CA LEU A 83 -6.83 -10.33 9.08
C LEU A 83 -8.33 -10.13 8.87
N SER A 84 -9.17 -10.60 9.80
CA SER A 84 -10.62 -10.36 9.75
C SER A 84 -10.95 -8.87 9.90
N LEU A 85 -10.25 -8.16 10.81
CA LEU A 85 -10.40 -6.71 10.97
C LEU A 85 -9.99 -5.95 9.70
N ALA A 86 -8.92 -6.37 9.04
CA ALA A 86 -8.51 -5.81 7.76
C ALA A 86 -9.57 -6.01 6.68
N VAL A 87 -10.16 -7.21 6.57
CA VAL A 87 -11.25 -7.48 5.62
C VAL A 87 -12.49 -6.64 5.92
N LEU A 88 -12.90 -6.54 7.19
CA LEU A 88 -14.00 -5.67 7.61
C LEU A 88 -13.74 -4.20 7.26
N GLY A 89 -12.50 -3.74 7.44
CA GLY A 89 -12.07 -2.41 7.02
C GLY A 89 -12.20 -2.21 5.50
N ILE A 90 -11.73 -3.16 4.70
CA ILE A 90 -11.85 -3.12 3.23
C ILE A 90 -13.31 -3.04 2.80
N VAL A 91 -14.19 -3.88 3.36
CA VAL A 91 -15.62 -3.91 3.03
C VAL A 91 -16.31 -2.62 3.48
N ALA A 92 -16.02 -2.13 4.69
CA ALA A 92 -16.59 -0.90 5.21
C ALA A 92 -16.18 0.32 4.36
N ARG A 93 -14.92 0.38 3.93
CA ARG A 93 -14.41 1.43 3.04
C ARG A 93 -15.11 1.41 1.68
N GLY A 94 -15.25 0.25 1.06
CA GLY A 94 -15.96 0.13 -0.23
C GLY A 94 -17.44 0.48 -0.12
N SER A 95 -18.10 -0.01 0.93
CA SER A 95 -19.52 0.28 1.18
C SER A 95 -19.78 1.76 1.40
N THR A 96 -18.97 2.43 2.23
CA THR A 96 -19.11 3.87 2.48
C THR A 96 -18.83 4.72 1.25
N PHE A 97 -17.89 4.31 0.39
CA PHE A 97 -17.62 5.01 -0.87
C PHE A 97 -18.80 4.93 -1.86
N VAL A 98 -19.49 3.79 -1.93
CA VAL A 98 -20.67 3.62 -2.79
C VAL A 98 -21.88 4.33 -2.19
N PHE A 99 -22.14 4.15 -0.90
CA PHE A 99 -23.31 4.72 -0.24
C PHE A 99 -23.24 6.23 -0.08
N SER A 100 -22.06 6.83 0.06
CA SER A 100 -21.91 8.29 0.10
C SER A 100 -22.36 8.98 -1.19
N LYS A 101 -22.30 8.27 -2.33
CA LYS A 101 -22.82 8.78 -3.62
C LYS A 101 -24.34 8.67 -3.72
N ALA A 102 -24.92 7.66 -3.07
CA ALA A 102 -26.37 7.45 -3.06
C ALA A 102 -27.08 8.34 -2.02
N VAL A 103 -26.47 8.49 -0.84
CA VAL A 103 -26.98 9.30 0.27
C VAL A 103 -25.86 10.23 0.76
N PRO A 104 -25.75 11.45 0.20
CA PRO A 104 -24.69 12.39 0.55
C PRO A 104 -24.85 12.95 1.98
N ASP A 105 -23.81 13.65 2.45
CA ASP A 105 -23.76 14.42 3.70
C ASP A 105 -23.87 13.65 5.03
N GLN A 106 -23.67 12.33 5.02
CA GLN A 106 -23.57 11.58 6.27
C GLN A 106 -22.16 11.61 6.88
N ARG A 107 -22.03 12.30 8.02
CA ARG A 107 -20.78 12.35 8.80
C ARG A 107 -20.27 10.96 9.20
N ALA A 108 -21.17 10.00 9.41
CA ALA A 108 -20.83 8.63 9.75
C ALA A 108 -20.01 7.95 8.64
N TYR A 109 -20.28 8.23 7.37
CA TYR A 109 -19.54 7.62 6.25
C TYR A 109 -18.10 8.10 6.21
N ALA A 110 -17.85 9.40 6.42
CA ALA A 110 -16.49 9.93 6.50
C ALA A 110 -15.69 9.32 7.68
N TRP A 111 -16.34 9.15 8.84
CA TRP A 111 -15.73 8.51 10.00
C TRP A 111 -15.40 7.04 9.76
N ILE A 112 -16.36 6.25 9.27
CA ILE A 112 -16.16 4.81 8.98
C ILE A 112 -15.07 4.64 7.91
N PHE A 113 -15.11 5.46 6.85
CA PHE A 113 -14.10 5.44 5.79
C PHE A 113 -12.70 5.74 6.32
N GLY A 114 -12.56 6.77 7.15
CA GLY A 114 -11.30 7.15 7.77
C GLY A 114 -10.76 6.06 8.70
N VAL A 115 -11.58 5.57 9.63
CA VAL A 115 -11.18 4.51 10.58
C VAL A 115 -10.80 3.23 9.84
N ALA A 116 -11.58 2.80 8.85
CA ALA A 116 -11.26 1.65 8.03
C ALA A 116 -9.93 1.81 7.28
N SER A 117 -9.64 3.03 6.82
CA SER A 117 -8.42 3.36 6.10
C SER A 117 -7.16 3.39 6.99
N VAL A 118 -7.33 3.47 8.30
CA VAL A 118 -6.24 3.33 9.28
C VAL A 118 -6.13 1.90 9.78
N LEU A 119 -7.26 1.28 10.12
CA LEU A 119 -7.33 -0.06 10.69
C LEU A 119 -6.75 -1.11 9.73
N THR A 120 -7.09 -1.01 8.44
CA THR A 120 -6.66 -2.00 7.44
C THR A 120 -5.14 -2.06 7.27
N PRO A 121 -4.43 -0.97 6.93
CA PRO A 121 -2.97 -1.01 6.81
C PRO A 121 -2.29 -1.31 8.14
N TYR A 122 -2.87 -0.90 9.26
CA TYR A 122 -2.36 -1.25 10.59
C TYR A 122 -2.36 -2.77 10.82
N CYS A 123 -3.50 -3.42 10.60
CA CYS A 123 -3.62 -4.86 10.77
C CYS A 123 -2.71 -5.63 9.81
N LEU A 124 -2.67 -5.24 8.53
CA LEU A 124 -1.80 -5.91 7.55
C LEU A 124 -0.32 -5.71 7.85
N GLY A 125 0.07 -4.50 8.26
CA GLY A 125 1.44 -4.19 8.66
C GLY A 125 1.88 -4.95 9.91
N SER A 126 0.99 -5.06 10.89
CA SER A 126 1.25 -5.84 12.10
C SER A 126 1.52 -7.31 11.78
N VAL A 127 0.67 -7.93 10.95
CA VAL A 127 0.86 -9.32 10.51
C VAL A 127 2.15 -9.48 9.70
N ALA A 128 2.45 -8.55 8.78
CA ALA A 128 3.67 -8.64 7.99
C ALA A 128 4.93 -8.59 8.86
N THR A 129 4.96 -7.73 9.88
CA THR A 129 6.11 -7.61 10.78
C THR A 129 6.21 -8.78 11.74
N THR A 130 5.11 -9.29 12.31
CA THR A 130 5.17 -10.48 13.18
C THR A 130 5.64 -11.71 12.43
N VAL A 131 5.21 -11.87 11.17
CA VAL A 131 5.71 -12.93 10.28
C VAL A 131 7.20 -12.76 10.01
N ALA A 132 7.67 -11.53 9.78
CA ALA A 132 9.09 -11.26 9.54
C ALA A 132 9.98 -11.47 10.78
N THR A 133 9.46 -11.17 11.98
CA THR A 133 10.23 -11.32 13.24
C THR A 133 10.03 -12.67 13.93
N GLY A 134 9.09 -13.51 13.46
CA GLY A 134 8.74 -14.78 14.09
C GLY A 134 7.93 -14.65 15.37
N GLU A 135 7.29 -13.51 15.60
CA GLU A 135 6.44 -13.26 16.78
C GLU A 135 5.05 -13.88 16.58
N SER A 136 4.46 -14.40 17.66
CA SER A 136 3.18 -15.13 17.59
C SER A 136 1.94 -14.23 17.69
N SER A 137 2.11 -13.00 18.20
CA SER A 137 1.00 -12.09 18.47
C SER A 137 1.16 -10.77 17.71
N TRP A 138 0.09 -10.37 17.03
CA TRP A 138 -0.04 -9.06 16.36
C TRP A 138 -0.01 -7.86 17.33
N LEU A 139 -0.19 -8.13 18.63
CA LEU A 139 -0.06 -7.14 19.71
C LEU A 139 1.36 -7.10 20.33
N SER A 140 2.28 -7.93 19.84
CA SER A 140 3.70 -7.83 20.21
C SER A 140 4.26 -6.46 19.84
N LEU A 141 5.37 -6.05 20.46
CA LEU A 141 6.02 -4.79 20.14
C LEU A 141 6.35 -4.68 18.63
N ALA A 142 6.77 -5.80 18.03
CA ALA A 142 7.01 -5.91 16.58
C ALA A 142 5.73 -5.69 15.77
N GLY A 143 4.61 -6.34 16.15
CA GLY A 143 3.33 -6.16 15.48
C GLY A 143 2.76 -4.75 15.60
N LEU A 144 2.80 -4.16 16.80
CA LEU A 144 2.37 -2.77 17.03
C LEU A 144 3.22 -1.80 16.20
N TYR A 145 4.54 -2.01 16.18
CA TYR A 145 5.48 -1.24 15.38
C TYR A 145 5.16 -1.36 13.88
N GLY A 146 5.00 -2.59 13.37
CA GLY A 146 4.69 -2.86 11.96
C GLY A 146 3.41 -2.20 11.49
N GLY A 147 2.36 -2.25 12.31
CA GLY A 147 1.09 -1.61 12.01
C GLY A 147 1.17 -0.09 11.95
N VAL A 148 1.87 0.54 12.91
CA VAL A 148 2.07 2.00 12.91
C VAL A 148 2.94 2.43 11.73
N LEU A 149 4.05 1.72 11.48
CA LEU A 149 4.96 2.01 10.39
C LEU A 149 4.25 1.92 9.03
N THR A 150 3.49 0.85 8.80
CA THR A 150 2.76 0.64 7.54
C THR A 150 1.71 1.73 7.33
N THR A 151 0.99 2.12 8.38
CA THR A 151 0.02 3.21 8.31
C THR A 151 0.70 4.55 7.99
N ALA A 152 1.86 4.83 8.60
CA ALA A 152 2.63 6.04 8.34
C ALA A 152 3.21 6.05 6.90
N LEU A 153 3.65 4.89 6.39
CA LEU A 153 4.09 4.73 5.00
C LEU A 153 2.94 4.99 4.02
N CYS A 154 1.75 4.46 4.29
CA CYS A 154 0.53 4.75 3.52
C CYS A 154 0.22 6.25 3.51
N ALA A 155 0.30 6.92 4.67
CA ALA A 155 0.09 8.36 4.79
C ALA A 155 1.09 9.16 3.94
N TYR A 156 2.37 8.78 3.97
CA TYR A 156 3.41 9.40 3.16
C TYR A 156 3.17 9.22 1.66
N LEU A 157 2.92 7.98 1.22
CA LEU A 157 2.62 7.68 -0.18
C LEU A 157 1.41 8.49 -0.67
N ALA A 158 0.32 8.48 0.08
CA ALA A 158 -0.88 9.23 -0.25
C ALA A 158 -0.60 10.71 -0.45
N ALA A 159 0.14 11.33 0.48
CA ALA A 159 0.47 12.74 0.38
C ALA A 159 1.32 13.04 -0.87
N VAL A 160 2.29 12.18 -1.21
CA VAL A 160 3.10 12.31 -2.44
C VAL A 160 2.23 12.19 -3.71
N TYR A 161 1.29 11.25 -3.74
CA TYR A 161 0.38 11.10 -4.89
C TYR A 161 -0.55 12.30 -5.03
N LEU A 162 -1.16 12.75 -3.93
CA LEU A 162 -2.12 13.86 -3.88
C LEU A 162 -1.52 15.21 -4.31
N ILE A 163 -0.21 15.43 -4.14
CA ILE A 163 0.45 16.64 -4.68
C ILE A 163 0.25 16.75 -6.19
N TRP A 164 0.43 15.65 -6.92
CA TRP A 164 0.32 15.66 -8.37
C TRP A 164 -1.14 15.79 -8.82
N ASP A 165 -2.08 15.14 -8.13
CA ASP A 165 -3.50 15.28 -8.44
C ASP A 165 -4.00 16.70 -8.18
N ALA A 166 -3.59 17.32 -7.07
CA ALA A 166 -3.88 18.72 -6.79
C ALA A 166 -3.34 19.66 -7.88
N ARG A 167 -2.11 19.43 -8.35
CA ARG A 167 -1.52 20.19 -9.47
C ARG A 167 -2.26 19.97 -10.78
N ARG A 168 -2.71 18.74 -11.05
CA ARG A 168 -3.51 18.40 -12.23
C ARG A 168 -4.87 19.12 -12.24
N LEU A 169 -5.45 19.32 -11.06
CA LEU A 169 -6.68 20.10 -10.86
C LEU A 169 -6.43 21.62 -10.85
N GLY A 170 -5.18 22.07 -10.96
CA GLY A 170 -4.81 23.50 -10.92
C GLY A 170 -4.83 24.12 -9.52
N ASP A 171 -4.98 23.33 -8.45
CA ASP A 171 -4.98 23.83 -7.06
C ASP A 171 -3.57 23.76 -6.47
N GLU A 172 -2.75 24.75 -6.79
CA GLU A 172 -1.40 24.90 -6.24
C GLU A 172 -1.40 25.10 -4.72
N THR A 173 -2.49 25.62 -4.13
CA THR A 173 -2.58 25.78 -2.68
C THR A 173 -2.75 24.42 -1.98
N ALA A 174 -3.59 23.54 -2.52
CA ALA A 174 -3.72 22.17 -2.06
C ALA A 174 -2.41 21.39 -2.26
N ALA A 175 -1.73 21.57 -3.40
CA ALA A 175 -0.45 20.94 -3.65
C ALA A 175 0.61 21.32 -2.59
N GLN A 176 0.66 22.58 -2.17
CA GLN A 176 1.56 23.00 -1.08
C GLN A 176 1.17 22.40 0.28
N ARG A 177 -0.14 22.25 0.57
CA ARG A 177 -0.62 21.58 1.79
C ARG A 177 -0.23 20.11 1.80
N PHE A 178 -0.48 19.39 0.71
CA PHE A 178 -0.09 17.98 0.57
C PHE A 178 1.42 17.78 0.60
N ARG A 179 2.22 18.75 0.10
CA ARG A 179 3.67 18.76 0.29
C ARG A 179 4.05 18.86 1.76
N GLY A 180 3.37 19.70 2.54
CA GLY A 180 3.55 19.77 4.00
C GLY A 180 3.21 18.44 4.68
N TYR A 181 2.10 17.80 4.30
CA TYR A 181 1.71 16.48 4.79
C TYR A 181 2.73 15.40 4.43
N ALA A 182 3.26 15.41 3.21
CA ALA A 182 4.29 14.47 2.75
C ALA A 182 5.62 14.67 3.49
N LEU A 183 6.04 15.91 3.77
CA LEU A 183 7.23 16.17 4.57
C LEU A 183 7.04 15.69 6.02
N MET A 184 5.90 16.04 6.64
CA MET A 184 5.61 15.64 8.02
C MET A 184 5.55 14.12 8.17
N SER A 185 4.79 13.44 7.32
CA SER A 185 4.66 11.98 7.35
C SER A 185 5.96 11.28 6.97
N GLY A 186 6.71 11.79 5.98
CA GLY A 186 7.99 11.22 5.58
C GLY A 186 9.08 11.35 6.66
N VAL A 187 9.14 12.48 7.37
CA VAL A 187 10.03 12.63 8.54
C VAL A 187 9.60 11.70 9.66
N ALA A 188 8.31 11.60 9.96
CA ALA A 188 7.80 10.67 10.97
C ALA A 188 8.14 9.21 10.63
N VAL A 189 7.98 8.80 9.37
CA VAL A 189 8.40 7.49 8.87
C VAL A 189 9.90 7.30 9.06
N GLY A 190 10.75 8.24 8.67
CA GLY A 190 12.21 8.13 8.82
C GLY A 190 12.63 7.99 10.28
N LEU A 191 12.05 8.78 11.18
CA LEU A 191 12.31 8.74 12.62
C LEU A 191 11.81 7.45 13.27
N PHE A 192 10.80 6.80 12.70
CA PHE A 192 10.25 5.55 13.24
C PHE A 192 10.91 4.31 12.61
N ALA A 193 11.23 4.35 11.32
CA ALA A 193 11.83 3.26 10.54
C ALA A 193 13.25 2.95 11.00
N LEU A 194 14.11 3.96 11.18
CA LEU A 194 15.53 3.77 11.48
C LEU A 194 15.78 3.13 12.86
N PRO A 195 15.16 3.61 13.97
CA PRO A 195 15.37 2.99 15.28
C PRO A 195 14.74 1.60 15.36
N GLY A 196 13.61 1.37 14.69
CA GLY A 196 13.00 0.04 14.65
C GLY A 196 13.85 -0.96 13.88
N ALA A 197 14.41 -0.57 12.72
CA ALA A 197 15.35 -1.42 12.00
C ALA A 197 16.57 -1.82 12.85
N ALA A 198 17.10 -0.88 13.65
CA ALA A 198 18.17 -1.18 14.60
C ALA A 198 17.70 -2.09 15.75
N ALA A 199 16.53 -1.82 16.33
CA ALA A 199 15.98 -2.57 17.46
C ALA A 199 15.65 -4.03 17.12
N PHE A 200 15.15 -4.28 15.90
CA PHE A 200 14.86 -5.63 15.39
C PHE A 200 16.08 -6.30 14.73
N GLY A 201 17.26 -5.67 14.78
CA GLY A 201 18.50 -6.25 14.26
C GLY A 201 18.48 -6.48 12.75
N VAL A 202 17.80 -5.61 11.99
CA VAL A 202 17.65 -5.78 10.54
C VAL A 202 18.91 -5.31 9.82
N HIS A 203 19.77 -6.26 9.44
CA HIS A 203 21.02 -6.00 8.74
C HIS A 203 20.90 -6.39 7.26
N SER A 204 20.01 -5.73 6.52
CA SER A 204 19.89 -5.89 5.07
C SER A 204 20.36 -4.63 4.33
N PRO A 205 21.16 -4.77 3.25
CA PRO A 205 21.55 -3.63 2.42
C PRO A 205 20.33 -2.91 1.80
N LEU A 206 19.19 -3.60 1.66
CA LEU A 206 17.95 -3.00 1.18
C LEU A 206 17.36 -2.00 2.17
N ILE A 207 17.53 -2.19 3.47
CA ILE A 207 17.10 -1.21 4.49
C ILE A 207 17.94 0.07 4.41
N ILE A 208 19.25 -0.06 4.20
CA ILE A 208 20.14 1.08 3.99
C ILE A 208 19.75 1.82 2.70
N LEU A 209 19.52 1.08 1.61
CA LEU A 209 19.04 1.65 0.36
C LEU A 209 17.70 2.38 0.55
N SER A 210 16.78 1.82 1.32
CA SER A 210 15.54 2.50 1.66
C SER A 210 15.76 3.79 2.43
N ALA A 211 16.64 3.78 3.44
CA ALA A 211 16.94 4.96 4.24
C ALA A 211 17.50 6.09 3.36
N VAL A 212 18.44 5.76 2.47
CA VAL A 212 19.01 6.69 1.50
C VAL A 212 17.93 7.18 0.53
N ALA A 213 17.14 6.28 -0.06
CA ALA A 213 16.07 6.64 -0.99
C ALA A 213 15.02 7.56 -0.32
N GLY A 214 14.66 7.29 0.94
CA GLY A 214 13.77 8.12 1.74
C GLY A 214 14.33 9.52 2.00
N ALA A 215 15.60 9.61 2.39
CA ALA A 215 16.29 10.89 2.60
C ALA A 215 16.37 11.71 1.29
N VAL A 216 16.73 11.07 0.18
CA VAL A 216 16.72 11.69 -1.16
C VAL A 216 15.32 12.15 -1.53
N SER A 217 14.30 11.34 -1.24
CA SER A 217 12.90 11.69 -1.52
C SER A 217 12.45 12.93 -0.75
N LEU A 218 12.84 13.07 0.52
CA LEU A 218 12.58 14.27 1.33
C LEU A 218 13.31 15.51 0.78
N GLY A 219 14.56 15.35 0.35
CA GLY A 219 15.34 16.43 -0.30
C GLY A 219 14.71 16.89 -1.62
N LEU A 220 14.30 15.95 -2.47
CA LEU A 220 13.60 16.23 -3.73
C LEU A 220 12.23 16.88 -3.51
N LEU A 221 11.54 16.50 -2.42
CA LEU A 221 10.26 17.09 -2.04
C LEU A 221 10.43 18.55 -1.57
N ALA A 222 11.55 18.87 -0.90
CA ALA A 222 11.93 20.24 -0.59
C ALA A 222 12.23 21.03 -1.88
N GLY A 223 12.93 20.41 -2.84
CA GLY A 223 13.23 20.96 -4.17
C GLY A 223 12.08 20.95 -5.19
N ARG A 224 10.86 20.54 -4.80
CA ARG A 224 9.65 20.48 -5.65
C ARG A 224 9.78 19.58 -6.89
N ALA A 225 10.71 18.61 -6.88
CA ALA A 225 10.93 17.67 -7.97
C ALA A 225 9.96 16.46 -7.90
N TYR A 226 8.66 16.72 -7.98
CA TYR A 226 7.61 15.74 -7.59
C TYR A 226 7.60 14.43 -8.38
N LEU A 227 8.02 14.44 -9.65
CA LEU A 227 8.13 13.20 -10.44
C LEU A 227 9.21 12.28 -9.84
N ALA A 228 10.37 12.85 -9.50
CA ALA A 228 11.47 12.12 -8.91
C ALA A 228 11.11 11.61 -7.50
N VAL A 229 10.35 12.39 -6.72
CA VAL A 229 9.83 11.99 -5.39
C VAL A 229 8.99 10.71 -5.48
N ARG A 230 8.17 10.54 -6.52
CA ARG A 230 7.38 9.30 -6.70
C ARG A 230 8.27 8.09 -6.89
N VAL A 231 9.31 8.22 -7.70
CA VAL A 231 10.26 7.13 -7.97
C VAL A 231 11.07 6.79 -6.72
N THR A 232 11.61 7.79 -6.04
CA THR A 232 12.43 7.58 -4.83
C THR A 232 11.58 7.10 -3.65
N GLY A 233 10.36 7.60 -3.50
CA GLY A 233 9.39 7.14 -2.52
C GLY A 233 8.99 5.69 -2.76
N ALA A 234 8.70 5.32 -4.01
CA ALA A 234 8.40 3.93 -4.36
C ALA A 234 9.60 3.01 -4.09
N LEU A 235 10.81 3.43 -4.46
CA LEU A 235 12.03 2.70 -4.19
C LEU A 235 12.23 2.45 -2.69
N ALA A 236 12.04 3.48 -1.86
CA ALA A 236 12.14 3.34 -0.40
C ALA A 236 11.15 2.31 0.13
N VAL A 237 9.87 2.40 -0.23
CA VAL A 237 8.83 1.48 0.25
C VAL A 237 9.09 0.04 -0.18
N VAL A 238 9.46 -0.17 -1.45
CA VAL A 238 9.78 -1.51 -1.98
C VAL A 238 10.99 -2.09 -1.25
N THR A 239 12.05 -1.31 -1.08
CA THR A 239 13.29 -1.81 -0.47
C THR A 239 13.15 -2.08 1.03
N VAL A 240 12.32 -1.33 1.79
CA VAL A 240 11.94 -1.71 3.16
C VAL A 240 11.25 -3.07 3.18
N LEU A 241 10.21 -3.23 2.35
CA LEU A 241 9.41 -4.44 2.32
C LEU A 241 10.25 -5.67 1.98
N TRP A 242 11.13 -5.55 0.97
CA TRP A 242 11.99 -6.64 0.54
C TRP A 242 13.10 -6.92 1.57
N GLY A 243 13.69 -5.88 2.18
CA GLY A 243 14.65 -6.06 3.27
C GLY A 243 14.04 -6.72 4.51
N ALA A 244 12.78 -6.43 4.82
CA ALA A 244 12.04 -7.12 5.86
C ALA A 244 11.73 -8.58 5.48
N ALA A 245 11.43 -8.85 4.21
CA ALA A 245 11.21 -10.22 3.73
C ALA A 245 12.47 -11.08 3.78
N GLU A 246 13.66 -10.50 3.58
CA GLU A 246 14.94 -11.22 3.76
C GLU A 246 15.12 -11.74 5.19
N MET A 247 14.58 -11.05 6.21
CA MET A 247 14.58 -11.57 7.59
C MET A 247 13.71 -12.83 7.74
N ALA A 248 12.61 -12.90 6.97
CA ALA A 248 11.69 -14.03 6.99
C ALA A 248 12.23 -15.27 6.22
N ASP A 249 13.30 -15.10 5.41
CA ASP A 249 13.75 -16.09 4.41
C ASP A 249 14.32 -17.40 5.00
N LEU A 250 14.55 -17.50 6.31
CA LEU A 250 15.19 -18.68 6.89
C LEU A 250 14.25 -19.91 7.06
N HIS A 251 12.93 -19.79 6.82
CA HIS A 251 11.98 -20.92 7.00
C HIS A 251 11.00 -21.17 5.82
N LEU A 252 10.97 -20.31 4.78
CA LEU A 252 9.95 -20.38 3.71
C LEU A 252 10.27 -21.40 2.61
N ARG A 253 11.56 -21.65 2.35
CA ARG A 253 12.00 -22.48 1.22
C ARG A 253 11.66 -23.97 1.39
N SER A 254 11.63 -24.45 2.64
CA SER A 254 11.25 -25.83 2.98
C SER A 254 9.74 -26.07 2.94
N ALA A 255 8.93 -25.01 2.95
CA ALA A 255 7.46 -25.09 2.93
C ALA A 255 6.85 -24.97 1.52
N ALA A 256 7.68 -24.97 0.47
CA ALA A 256 7.24 -24.82 -0.90
C ALA A 256 6.43 -26.04 -1.38
N ALA A 257 5.40 -25.79 -2.18
CA ALA A 257 4.63 -26.83 -2.85
C ALA A 257 5.46 -27.63 -3.85
N GLU A 258 4.96 -28.81 -4.23
CA GLU A 258 5.61 -29.66 -5.22
C GLU A 258 5.81 -28.94 -6.57
N ASN A 259 6.91 -29.23 -7.25
CA ASN A 259 7.27 -28.57 -8.52
C ASN A 259 6.17 -28.64 -9.58
N GLY A 260 5.39 -29.73 -9.63
CA GLY A 260 4.26 -29.87 -10.55
C GLY A 260 3.17 -28.81 -10.31
N VAL A 261 2.87 -28.51 -9.05
CA VAL A 261 1.91 -27.45 -8.68
C VAL A 261 2.45 -26.09 -9.13
N LEU A 262 3.73 -25.80 -8.84
CA LEU A 262 4.35 -24.52 -9.23
C LEU A 262 4.37 -24.33 -10.75
N GLN A 263 4.57 -25.40 -11.53
CA GLN A 263 4.52 -25.32 -12.99
C GLN A 263 3.13 -24.93 -13.48
N VAL A 264 2.08 -25.59 -12.98
CA VAL A 264 0.70 -25.28 -13.35
C VAL A 264 0.33 -23.84 -12.97
N VAL A 265 0.72 -23.40 -11.77
CA VAL A 265 0.49 -22.01 -11.31
C VAL A 265 1.18 -21.01 -12.24
N PHE A 266 2.44 -21.23 -12.60
CA PHE A 266 3.15 -20.29 -13.48
C PHE A 266 2.60 -20.27 -14.91
N VAL A 267 2.16 -21.42 -15.44
CA VAL A 267 1.44 -21.46 -16.73
C VAL A 267 0.13 -20.68 -16.63
N ALA A 268 -0.66 -20.91 -15.59
CA ALA A 268 -1.93 -20.20 -15.37
C ALA A 268 -1.72 -18.68 -15.24
N LEU A 269 -0.68 -18.24 -14.51
CA LEU A 269 -0.31 -16.83 -14.43
C LEU A 269 0.11 -16.25 -15.77
N GLY A 270 0.91 -16.99 -16.55
CA GLY A 270 1.32 -16.57 -17.89
C GLY A 270 0.13 -16.36 -18.81
N VAL A 271 -0.81 -17.31 -18.84
CA VAL A 271 -2.04 -17.20 -19.63
C VAL A 271 -2.93 -16.06 -19.11
N GLY A 272 -3.10 -15.95 -17.80
CA GLY A 272 -3.89 -14.88 -17.17
C GLY A 272 -3.33 -13.49 -17.48
N ALA A 273 -2.00 -13.32 -17.45
CA ALA A 273 -1.34 -12.05 -17.75
C ALA A 273 -1.58 -11.59 -19.19
N LEU A 274 -1.68 -12.51 -20.16
CA LEU A 274 -2.01 -12.20 -21.55
C LEU A 274 -3.40 -11.55 -21.71
N ILE A 275 -4.32 -11.78 -20.77
CA ILE A 275 -5.66 -11.19 -20.76
C ILE A 275 -5.70 -9.95 -19.87
N LEU A 276 -5.10 -10.04 -18.67
CA LEU A 276 -5.21 -9.02 -17.64
C LEU A 276 -4.36 -7.77 -17.95
N VAL A 277 -3.14 -7.94 -18.46
CA VAL A 277 -2.25 -6.80 -18.74
C VAL A 277 -2.80 -5.91 -19.87
N PRO A 278 -3.26 -6.44 -21.03
CA PRO A 278 -3.84 -5.60 -22.07
C PRO A 278 -5.12 -4.88 -21.62
N SER A 279 -6.01 -5.58 -20.88
CA SER A 279 -7.27 -5.00 -20.41
C SER A 279 -7.04 -3.87 -19.39
N MET A 280 -6.14 -4.05 -18.42
CA MET A 280 -5.74 -3.00 -17.48
C MET A 280 -5.07 -1.82 -18.20
N THR A 281 -4.16 -2.10 -19.14
CA THR A 281 -3.48 -1.04 -19.91
C THR A 281 -4.49 -0.21 -20.69
N TRP A 282 -5.45 -0.87 -21.34
CA TRP A 282 -6.54 -0.21 -22.06
C TRP A 282 -7.39 0.67 -21.13
N LEU A 283 -7.75 0.16 -19.95
CA LEU A 283 -8.49 0.89 -18.93
C LEU A 283 -7.76 2.18 -18.49
N PHE A 284 -6.46 2.07 -18.19
CA PHE A 284 -5.64 3.22 -17.80
C PHE A 284 -5.55 4.27 -18.93
N ILE A 285 -5.39 3.84 -20.17
CA ILE A 285 -5.35 4.75 -21.33
C ILE A 285 -6.69 5.50 -21.46
N LEU A 286 -7.82 4.81 -21.33
CA LEU A 286 -9.14 5.43 -21.43
C LEU A 286 -9.37 6.48 -20.35
N PHE A 287 -9.05 6.17 -19.10
CA PHE A 287 -9.21 7.14 -18.00
C PHE A 287 -8.28 8.35 -18.13
N GLN A 288 -7.07 8.16 -18.68
CA GLN A 288 -6.15 9.27 -18.95
C GLN A 288 -6.65 10.17 -20.09
N ARG A 289 -7.34 9.63 -21.10
CA ARG A 289 -7.89 10.42 -22.22
C ARG A 289 -9.17 11.18 -21.85
N GLY A 290 -10.04 10.63 -21.01
CA GLY A 290 -11.36 11.20 -20.69
C GLY A 290 -11.36 12.53 -19.91
N SER A 291 -10.23 12.93 -19.34
CA SER A 291 -10.11 14.16 -18.54
C SER A 291 -9.75 15.41 -19.36
N GLY A 292 -9.34 15.25 -20.63
CA GLY A 292 -9.01 16.39 -21.51
C GLY A 292 -10.19 16.98 -22.27
N SER A 293 -11.27 16.21 -22.51
CA SER A 293 -12.38 16.67 -23.37
C SER A 293 -13.42 17.54 -22.66
N ARG A 294 -13.56 17.44 -21.33
CA ARG A 294 -14.54 18.25 -20.58
C ARG A 294 -14.12 19.69 -20.30
N ALA A 295 -12.86 20.04 -20.55
CA ALA A 295 -12.36 21.42 -20.38
C ALA A 295 -12.51 22.29 -21.65
N SER A 296 -13.05 21.75 -22.75
CA SER A 296 -13.17 22.46 -24.03
C SER A 296 -14.62 22.81 -24.43
N GLY A 297 -15.58 22.61 -23.51
CA GLY A 297 -17.01 22.76 -23.81
C GLY A 297 -17.83 23.47 -22.74
N ALA A 298 -17.22 24.32 -21.91
CA ALA A 298 -17.91 25.22 -21.00
C ALA A 298 -17.33 26.64 -21.14
#